data_AF-A0A7C3XH41-F1
#
_entry.id   AF-A0A7C3XH41-F1
#
_cell.length_a   1.000
_cell.length_b   1.000
_cell.length_c   1.000
_cell.angle_alpha   90.00
_cell.angle_beta   90.00
_cell.angle_gamma   90.00
#
_symmetry.space_group_name_H-M   'P 1'
#
loop_
_entity.id
_entity.type
_entity.pdbx_description
1 polymer ?
#
loop_
_entity_poly.entity_id
_entity_poly.type
_entity_poly.pdbx_seq_one_letter_code
_entity_poly.pdbx_strand_id
1 'polypeptide(L)'
;MGAVIVLCRALHCYWGASKAGVLDLLLSEINFSPNVEGIISLNFFSTVISQIVSNVPLTMLIIPLIKYAKSNLLWISLAAGSTLGGNATLIGAVANLIVAEEADKKGVKISFKEFTKTGIIVTILTILVSILILTIEYELGLLV
;
A
#
# COMPACT_ATOMS: atom_id res chain seq x y z
N MET A 1 -10.92 11.44 -17.19
CA MET A 1 -9.64 12.16 -17.39
C MET A 1 -8.65 12.01 -16.22
N GLY A 2 -9.11 11.96 -14.96
CA GLY A 2 -8.23 11.87 -13.78
C GLY A 2 -7.39 10.59 -13.67
N ALA A 3 -7.94 9.40 -13.98
CA ALA A 3 -7.19 8.14 -13.86
C ALA A 3 -5.94 8.06 -14.77
N VAL A 4 -6.02 8.63 -15.97
CA VAL A 4 -4.89 8.70 -16.92
C VAL A 4 -3.76 9.58 -16.38
N ILE A 5 -4.10 10.72 -15.74
CA ILE A 5 -3.12 11.63 -15.16
C ILE A 5 -2.41 10.99 -13.95
N VAL A 6 -3.15 10.23 -13.13
CA VAL A 6 -2.58 9.50 -11.98
C VAL A 6 -1.62 8.40 -12.45
N LEU A 7 -1.99 7.65 -13.49
CA LEU A 7 -1.12 6.65 -14.10
C LEU A 7 0.16 7.29 -14.67
N CYS A 8 0.05 8.41 -15.38
CA CYS A 8 1.22 9.13 -15.89
C CYS A 8 2.14 9.63 -14.79
N ARG A 9 1.60 10.12 -13.65
CA ARG A 9 2.40 10.52 -12.49
C ARG A 9 3.05 9.33 -11.78
N ALA A 10 2.34 8.22 -11.63
CA ALA A 10 2.89 7.00 -11.05
C ALA A 10 4.06 6.46 -11.89
N LEU A 11 3.91 6.48 -13.23
CA LEU A 11 4.98 6.11 -14.17
C LEU A 11 6.20 7.02 -14.04
N HIS A 12 6.01 8.35 -13.90
CA HIS A 12 7.12 9.27 -13.66
C HIS A 12 7.84 9.00 -12.33
N CYS A 13 7.10 8.68 -11.28
CA CYS A 13 7.67 8.34 -9.98
C CYS A 13 8.47 7.03 -10.05
N TYR A 14 7.92 6.01 -10.71
CA TYR A 14 8.62 4.77 -11.00
C TYR A 14 9.92 5.01 -11.79
N TRP A 15 9.84 5.81 -12.85
CA TRP A 15 11.00 6.11 -13.70
C TRP A 15 12.07 6.90 -12.94
N GLY A 16 11.67 7.87 -12.13
CA GLY A 16 12.57 8.65 -11.28
C GLY A 16 13.27 7.79 -10.22
N ALA A 17 12.52 6.91 -9.53
CA ALA A 17 13.09 6.00 -8.54
C ALA A 17 14.02 4.96 -9.16
N SER A 18 13.69 4.44 -10.35
CA SER A 18 14.56 3.55 -11.11
C SER A 18 15.87 4.26 -11.51
N LYS A 19 15.80 5.52 -11.98
CA LYS A 19 17.00 6.29 -12.32
C LYS A 19 17.86 6.68 -11.12
N ALA A 20 17.25 6.82 -9.95
CA ALA A 20 17.94 7.20 -8.70
C ALA A 20 18.67 6.01 -8.03
N GLY A 21 18.57 4.79 -8.58
CA GLY A 21 19.16 3.59 -7.99
C GLY A 21 18.47 3.12 -6.69
N VAL A 22 17.31 3.70 -6.34
CA VAL A 22 16.53 3.31 -5.16
C VAL A 22 16.04 1.87 -5.28
N LEU A 23 15.72 1.45 -6.51
CA LEU A 23 15.35 0.06 -6.81
C LEU A 23 16.49 -0.91 -6.49
N ASP A 24 17.72 -0.55 -6.87
CA ASP A 24 18.90 -1.39 -6.66
C ASP A 24 19.29 -1.47 -5.18
N LEU A 25 19.16 -0.35 -4.45
CA LEU A 25 19.33 -0.29 -2.99
C LEU A 25 18.29 -1.13 -2.24
N LEU A 26 17.02 -1.07 -2.66
CA LEU A 26 15.95 -1.89 -2.08
C LEU A 26 16.19 -3.39 -2.33
N LEU A 27 16.66 -3.74 -3.54
CA LEU A 27 16.97 -5.12 -3.92
C LEU A 27 18.18 -5.68 -3.17
N SER A 28 19.15 -4.84 -2.78
CA SER A 28 20.35 -5.28 -2.05
C SER A 28 20.17 -5.40 -0.54
N GLU A 29 19.33 -4.55 0.06
CA GLU A 29 19.11 -4.51 1.53
C GLU A 29 17.93 -5.37 1.98
N ILE A 30 16.92 -5.59 1.13
CA ILE A 30 15.65 -6.18 1.56
C ILE A 30 15.42 -7.55 0.92
N ASN A 31 15.96 -8.59 1.55
CA ASN A 31 15.56 -9.97 1.29
C ASN A 31 14.28 -10.29 2.06
N PHE A 32 13.11 -10.01 1.48
CA PHE A 32 11.86 -10.53 2.02
C PHE A 32 11.83 -12.05 1.86
N SER A 33 11.98 -12.77 2.96
CA SER A 33 11.79 -14.22 2.97
C SER A 33 10.31 -14.54 2.78
N PRO A 34 9.92 -15.53 1.95
CA PRO A 34 8.53 -15.93 1.75
C PRO A 34 7.98 -16.75 2.94
N ASN A 35 8.17 -16.25 4.15
CA ASN A 35 7.70 -16.80 5.42
C ASN A 35 6.69 -15.82 6.06
N VAL A 36 6.10 -16.22 7.18
CA VAL A 36 5.20 -15.36 7.99
C VAL A 36 5.85 -14.01 8.35
N GLU A 37 7.14 -13.99 8.65
CA GLU A 37 7.89 -12.74 8.91
C GLU A 37 7.92 -11.80 7.68
N GLY A 38 8.00 -12.36 6.48
CA GLY A 38 7.92 -11.62 5.22
C GLY A 38 6.55 -11.02 4.98
N ILE A 39 5.48 -11.76 5.31
CA ILE A 39 4.09 -11.27 5.24
C ILE A 39 3.95 -10.04 6.12
N ILE A 40 4.34 -10.16 7.39
CA ILE A 40 4.15 -9.10 8.39
C ILE A 40 4.97 -7.87 8.01
N SER A 41 6.26 -8.07 7.71
CA SER A 41 7.17 -6.97 7.38
C SER A 41 6.74 -6.25 6.10
N LEU A 42 6.41 -6.97 5.03
CA LEU A 42 6.01 -6.37 3.76
C LEU A 42 4.64 -5.69 3.85
N ASN A 43 3.67 -6.29 4.53
CA ASN A 43 2.33 -5.70 4.71
C ASN A 43 2.42 -4.42 5.56
N PHE A 44 3.18 -4.44 6.65
CA PHE A 44 3.39 -3.27 7.49
C PHE A 44 4.18 -2.17 6.76
N PHE A 45 5.28 -2.53 6.10
CA PHE A 45 6.09 -1.59 5.33
C PHE A 45 5.26 -0.93 4.23
N SER A 46 4.55 -1.72 3.44
CA SER A 46 3.69 -1.19 2.38
C SER A 46 2.57 -0.31 2.92
N THR A 47 1.96 -0.65 4.05
CA THR A 47 0.98 0.21 4.73
C THR A 47 1.52 1.60 5.04
N VAL A 48 2.70 1.66 5.66
CA VAL A 48 3.31 2.91 6.11
C VAL A 48 3.73 3.76 4.91
N ILE A 49 4.39 3.14 3.93
CA ILE A 49 4.82 3.86 2.73
C ILE A 49 3.61 4.30 1.90
N SER A 50 2.49 3.57 1.91
CA SER A 50 1.26 3.95 1.19
C SER A 50 0.66 5.28 1.65
N GLN A 51 1.04 5.77 2.85
CA GLN A 51 0.60 7.10 3.32
C GLN A 51 1.28 8.25 2.57
N ILE A 52 2.50 8.01 2.09
CA ILE A 52 3.35 9.01 1.44
C ILE A 52 3.28 8.84 -0.07
N VAL A 53 3.40 7.60 -0.51
CA VAL A 53 3.36 7.20 -1.91
C VAL A 53 2.02 6.52 -2.14
N SER A 54 1.13 7.11 -2.94
CA SER A 54 -0.17 6.50 -3.23
C SER A 54 -0.03 5.03 -3.64
N ASN A 55 -1.08 4.24 -3.40
CA ASN A 55 -1.05 2.79 -3.54
C ASN A 55 -0.45 2.32 -4.89
N VAL A 56 -0.86 2.96 -6.00
CA VAL A 56 -0.43 2.60 -7.37
C VAL A 56 1.09 2.74 -7.59
N PRO A 57 1.72 3.92 -7.37
CA PRO A 57 3.16 4.03 -7.51
C PRO A 57 3.94 3.14 -6.53
N LEU A 58 3.45 2.95 -5.31
CA LEU A 58 4.09 2.02 -4.36
C LEU A 58 4.13 0.59 -4.93
N THR A 59 3.00 0.10 -5.45
CA THR A 59 2.99 -1.26 -6.03
C THR A 59 3.99 -1.35 -7.18
N MET A 60 3.99 -0.38 -8.11
CA MET A 60 4.90 -0.36 -9.25
C MET A 60 6.39 -0.40 -8.85
N LEU A 61 6.77 0.27 -7.76
CA LEU A 61 8.14 0.25 -7.24
C LEU A 61 8.55 -1.12 -6.69
N ILE A 62 7.62 -1.84 -6.06
CA ILE A 62 7.89 -3.12 -5.40
C ILE A 62 7.70 -4.33 -6.34
N ILE A 63 6.97 -4.19 -7.47
CA ILE A 63 6.81 -5.24 -8.51
C ILE A 63 8.13 -5.97 -8.87
N PRO A 64 9.24 -5.30 -9.19
CA PRO A 64 10.48 -5.98 -9.56
C PRO A 64 11.01 -6.85 -8.42
N LEU A 65 10.99 -6.36 -7.17
CA LEU A 65 11.42 -7.10 -5.99
C LEU A 65 10.63 -8.40 -5.81
N ILE A 66 9.31 -8.37 -5.98
CA ILE A 66 8.48 -9.58 -5.83
C ILE A 66 8.63 -10.53 -7.01
N LYS A 67 8.83 -10.02 -8.23
CA LYS A 67 9.13 -10.86 -9.40
C LYS A 67 10.42 -11.66 -9.21
N TYR A 68 11.42 -11.10 -8.54
CA TYR A 68 12.63 -11.84 -8.16
C TYR A 68 12.34 -12.92 -7.11
N ALA A 69 11.50 -12.62 -6.12
CA ALA A 69 11.16 -13.56 -5.05
C ALA A 69 10.25 -14.72 -5.47
N LYS A 70 9.57 -14.64 -6.63
CA LYS A 70 8.66 -15.67 -7.20
C LYS A 70 7.63 -16.22 -6.19
N SER A 71 7.18 -15.39 -5.25
CA SER A 71 6.26 -15.81 -4.18
C SER A 71 4.91 -15.13 -4.33
N ASN A 72 3.85 -15.92 -4.48
CA ASN A 72 2.47 -15.44 -4.50
C ASN A 72 2.07 -14.80 -3.17
N LEU A 73 2.61 -15.34 -2.07
CA LEU A 73 2.42 -14.83 -0.72
C LEU A 73 2.83 -13.36 -0.61
N LEU A 74 4.06 -13.03 -1.04
CA LEU A 74 4.58 -11.66 -0.97
C LEU A 74 3.76 -10.71 -1.86
N TRP A 75 3.28 -11.17 -3.02
CA TRP A 75 2.39 -10.41 -3.88
C TRP A 75 1.10 -10.00 -3.17
N ILE A 76 0.47 -10.96 -2.49
CA ILE A 76 -0.80 -10.74 -1.78
C ILE A 76 -0.56 -9.86 -0.55
N SER A 77 0.53 -10.07 0.19
CA SER A 77 0.90 -9.22 1.33
C SER A 77 1.13 -7.76 0.93
N LEU A 78 1.83 -7.52 -0.20
CA LEU A 78 2.01 -6.17 -0.74
C LEU A 78 0.68 -5.55 -1.17
N ALA A 79 -0.14 -6.30 -1.90
CA ALA A 79 -1.43 -5.82 -2.39
C ALA A 79 -2.35 -5.45 -1.22
N ALA A 80 -2.38 -6.29 -0.19
CA ALA A 80 -3.17 -6.05 1.02
C ALA A 80 -2.68 -4.80 1.78
N GLY A 81 -1.39 -4.73 2.11
CA GLY A 81 -0.84 -3.61 2.88
C GLY A 81 -0.92 -2.28 2.14
N SER A 82 -0.63 -2.26 0.84
CA SER A 82 -0.76 -1.03 0.03
C SER A 82 -2.22 -0.58 -0.09
N THR A 83 -3.16 -1.50 -0.30
CA THR A 83 -4.57 -1.13 -0.51
C THR A 83 -5.26 -0.70 0.78
N LEU A 84 -5.05 -1.44 1.86
CA LEU A 84 -5.64 -1.14 3.17
C LEU A 84 -4.97 0.08 3.80
N GLY A 85 -3.65 0.21 3.64
CA GLY A 85 -2.89 1.33 4.16
C GLY A 85 -3.42 2.67 3.69
N GLY A 86 -3.67 2.86 2.40
CA GLY A 86 -4.09 4.15 1.82
C GLY A 86 -5.35 4.79 2.45
N ASN A 87 -6.10 4.05 3.28
CA ASN A 87 -7.28 4.52 3.99
C ASN A 87 -7.00 5.15 5.37
N ALA A 88 -5.76 5.09 5.88
CA ALA A 88 -5.44 5.58 7.22
C ALA A 88 -5.56 7.10 7.35
N THR A 89 -5.23 7.84 6.29
CA THR A 89 -5.23 9.30 6.28
C THR A 89 -6.07 9.85 5.13
N LEU A 90 -6.58 11.07 5.29
CA LEU A 90 -7.35 11.73 4.24
C LEU A 90 -6.49 11.98 2.97
N ILE A 91 -5.18 12.24 3.15
CA ILE A 91 -4.23 12.47 2.06
C ILE A 91 -3.63 11.18 1.47
N GLY A 92 -3.76 10.03 2.16
CA GLY A 92 -3.17 8.76 1.74
C GLY A 92 -3.73 8.23 0.41
N ALA A 93 -4.97 8.60 0.10
CA ALA A 93 -5.61 8.27 -1.18
C ALA A 93 -6.31 9.48 -1.79
N VAL A 94 -6.10 9.68 -3.09
CA VAL A 94 -6.82 10.70 -3.87
C VAL A 94 -8.33 10.49 -3.82
N ALA A 95 -8.79 9.24 -3.70
CA ALA A 95 -10.21 8.92 -3.53
C ALA A 95 -10.82 9.57 -2.28
N ASN A 96 -10.10 9.58 -1.15
CA ASN A 96 -10.57 10.18 0.11
C ASN A 96 -10.74 11.70 -0.04
N LEU A 97 -9.81 12.35 -0.74
CA LEU A 97 -9.90 13.78 -1.07
C LEU A 97 -11.10 14.08 -1.97
N ILE A 98 -11.33 13.28 -3.02
CA ILE A 98 -12.48 13.46 -3.92
C ILE A 98 -13.81 13.37 -3.14
N VAL A 99 -13.93 12.39 -2.23
CA VAL A 99 -15.13 12.23 -1.40
C VAL A 99 -15.29 13.42 -0.44
N ALA A 100 -14.21 13.88 0.18
CA ALA A 100 -14.26 15.04 1.08
C ALA A 100 -14.64 16.34 0.35
N GLU A 101 -14.11 16.57 -0.85
CA GLU A 101 -14.50 17.70 -1.70
C GLU A 101 -15.98 17.65 -2.09
N GLU A 102 -16.48 16.46 -2.44
CA GLU A 102 -17.88 16.29 -2.81
C GLU A 102 -18.83 16.43 -1.61
N ALA A 103 -18.40 16.04 -0.41
CA ALA A 103 -19.13 16.27 0.83
C ALA A 103 -19.21 17.76 1.18
N ASP A 104 -18.11 18.50 1.01
CA ASP A 104 -18.06 19.94 1.28
C ASP A 104 -19.03 20.72 0.35
N LYS A 105 -19.14 20.32 -0.93
CA LYS A 105 -20.14 20.88 -1.87
C LYS A 105 -21.59 20.67 -1.42
N LYS A 106 -21.86 19.62 -0.63
CA LYS A 106 -23.17 19.32 -0.04
C LYS A 106 -23.36 19.93 1.36
N GLY A 107 -22.40 20.73 1.83
CA GLY A 107 -22.44 21.39 3.13
C GLY A 107 -21.96 20.53 4.30
N VAL A 108 -21.38 19.36 4.05
CA VAL A 108 -20.83 18.46 5.08
C VAL A 108 -19.31 18.64 5.14
N LYS A 109 -18.83 19.32 6.18
CA LYS A 109 -17.39 19.52 6.39
C LYS A 109 -16.75 18.31 7.06
N ILE A 110 -15.89 17.59 6.34
CA ILE A 110 -15.06 16.53 6.90
C ILE A 110 -13.72 17.14 7.30
N SER A 111 -13.42 17.18 8.60
CA SER A 111 -12.13 17.69 9.07
C SER A 111 -11.03 16.63 8.90
N PHE A 112 -9.82 17.06 8.51
CA PHE A 112 -8.67 16.17 8.33
C PHE A 112 -8.39 15.29 9.56
N LYS A 113 -8.50 15.89 10.76
CA LYS A 113 -8.23 15.22 12.03
C LYS A 113 -9.27 14.16 12.37
N GLU A 114 -10.54 14.42 12.07
CA GLU A 114 -11.65 13.51 12.34
C GLU A 114 -11.63 12.31 11.40
N PHE A 115 -11.36 12.55 10.10
CA PHE A 115 -11.15 11.47 9.14
C PHE A 115 -9.93 10.62 9.53
N THR A 116 -8.79 11.25 9.81
CA THR A 116 -7.54 10.54 10.11
C THR A 116 -7.64 9.73 11.41
N LYS A 117 -8.32 10.25 12.45
CA LYS A 117 -8.51 9.50 13.70
C LYS A 117 -9.29 8.20 13.45
N THR A 118 -10.39 8.29 12.72
CA THR A 118 -11.23 7.12 12.39
C THR A 118 -10.52 6.20 11.39
N GLY A 119 -9.88 6.77 10.37
CA GLY A 119 -9.14 6.05 9.34
C GLY A 119 -7.99 5.23 9.90
N ILE A 120 -7.20 5.79 10.82
CA ILE A 120 -6.11 5.04 11.50
C ILE A 120 -6.66 3.84 12.27
N ILE A 121 -7.74 4.02 13.04
CA ILE A 121 -8.34 2.93 13.84
C ILE A 121 -8.82 1.80 12.91
N VAL A 122 -9.56 2.14 11.85
CA VAL A 122 -10.06 1.17 10.88
C VAL A 122 -8.90 0.49 10.13
N THR A 123 -7.86 1.24 9.78
CA THR A 123 -6.70 0.68 9.06
C THR A 123 -5.91 -0.28 9.93
N ILE A 124 -5.69 0.03 11.21
CA ILE A 124 -5.05 -0.89 12.15
C ILE A 124 -5.85 -2.19 12.26
N LEU A 125 -7.18 -2.10 12.44
CA LEU A 125 -8.03 -3.28 12.55
C LEU A 125 -8.01 -4.13 11.27
N THR A 126 -8.12 -3.50 10.10
CA THR A 126 -8.13 -4.22 8.82
C THR A 126 -6.77 -4.84 8.49
N ILE A 127 -5.66 -4.21 8.87
CA ILE A 127 -4.32 -4.80 8.72
C ILE A 127 -4.13 -5.99 9.65
N LEU A 128 -4.57 -5.90 10.90
CA LEU A 128 -4.51 -7.02 11.83
C LEU A 128 -5.30 -8.22 11.29
N VAL A 129 -6.51 -7.97 10.78
CA VAL A 129 -7.34 -9.01 10.13
C VAL A 129 -6.63 -9.55 8.88
N SER A 130 -6.04 -8.69 8.06
CA SER A 130 -5.31 -9.11 6.86
C SER A 130 -4.12 -9.99 7.19
N ILE A 131 -3.28 -9.61 8.15
CA ILE A 131 -2.13 -10.40 8.59
C ILE A 131 -2.59 -11.75 9.14
N LEU A 132 -3.66 -11.75 9.94
CA LEU A 132 -4.23 -12.99 10.50
C LEU A 132 -4.70 -13.93 9.39
N ILE A 133 -5.48 -13.44 8.43
CA ILE A 133 -5.97 -14.24 7.30
C ILE A 133 -4.79 -14.79 6.48
N LEU A 134 -3.81 -13.95 6.14
CA LEU A 134 -2.66 -14.38 5.33
C LEU A 134 -1.79 -15.40 6.06
N THR A 135 -1.66 -15.29 7.38
CA THR A 135 -0.94 -16.28 8.20
C THR A 135 -1.70 -17.61 8.22
N ILE A 136 -3.03 -17.57 8.38
CA ILE A 136 -3.87 -18.78 8.35
C ILE A 136 -3.82 -19.45 6.98
N GLU A 137 -3.94 -18.69 5.89
CA GLU A 137 -3.87 -19.22 4.53
C GLU A 137 -2.49 -19.82 4.20
N TYR A 138 -1.42 -19.26 4.76
CA TYR A 138 -0.07 -19.82 4.69
C TYR A 138 0.04 -21.16 5.42
N GLU A 139 -0.46 -21.25 6.67
CA GLU A 139 -0.47 -22.49 7.47
C GLU A 139 -1.35 -23.58 6.84
N LEU A 140 -2.43 -23.20 6.16
CA LEU A 140 -3.29 -24.12 5.40
C LEU A 140 -2.67 -24.58 4.07
N GLY A 141 -1.51 -24.05 3.69
CA GLY A 141 -0.82 -24.41 2.43
C GLY A 141 -1.54 -23.95 1.17
N LEU A 142 -2.47 -22.99 1.27
CA LEU A 142 -3.21 -22.46 0.11
C LEU A 142 -2.38 -21.46 -0.73
N LEU A 143 -1.32 -20.90 -0.14
CA LEU A 143 -0.50 -19.83 -0.72
C LEU A 143 0.96 -20.24 -1.03
N VAL A 144 1.28 -21.54 -0.92
CA VAL A 144 2.61 -22.12 -1.20
C VAL A 144 2.62 -22.83 -2.54
#